data_AF-A0A4Y3PK66-F1
#
_entry.id   AF-A0A4Y3PK66-F1
#
_cell.length_a   1.000
_cell.length_b   1.000
_cell.length_c   1.000
_cell.angle_alpha   90.00
_cell.angle_beta   90.00
_cell.angle_gamma   90.00
#
_symmetry.space_group_name_H-M   'P 1'
#
loop_
_entity.id
_entity.type
_entity.pdbx_description
1 polymer ?
#
loop_
_entity_poly.entity_id
_entity_poly.type
_entity_poly.pdbx_seq_one_letter_code
_entity_poly.pdbx_strand_id
1 'polypeptide(L)'
;MTRIALFFCLLALFATSYFLTDDSSPTPLQAIEQMREEVGTVLHEASTDKGTLFFLVHEDGQIHAEFAKKTILGWKWGNGGSHAIPADSEMSLYDPAFSTQYVANGKENPFDSPFPMLFGVILDPAIDSLVVVSDKTGKEIQAEIIDSELIPFRLWYAQIPVKQGEAFTVTALGEDGGVI
;
A
#
# COMPACT_ATOMS: atom_id res chain seq x y z
N MET A 1 -18.57 -48.76 1.24
CA MET A 1 -17.20 -48.47 1.73
C MET A 1 -16.28 -47.92 0.62
N THR A 2 -16.34 -48.42 -0.62
CA THR A 2 -15.48 -47.98 -1.74
C THR A 2 -15.65 -46.52 -2.18
N ARG A 3 -16.88 -45.98 -2.18
CA ARG A 3 -17.14 -44.58 -2.57
C ARG A 3 -16.58 -43.54 -1.57
N ILE A 4 -16.57 -43.88 -0.28
CA ILE A 4 -16.04 -43.02 0.78
C ILE A 4 -14.51 -42.99 0.71
N ALA A 5 -13.88 -44.15 0.53
CA ALA A 5 -12.43 -44.25 0.34
C ALA A 5 -11.96 -43.50 -0.91
N LEU A 6 -12.70 -43.60 -2.02
CA LEU A 6 -12.41 -42.85 -3.25
C LEU A 6 -12.53 -41.33 -3.04
N PHE A 7 -13.55 -40.87 -2.30
CA PHE A 7 -13.71 -39.46 -1.97
C PHE A 7 -12.52 -38.92 -1.16
N PHE A 8 -12.08 -39.63 -0.12
CA PHE A 8 -10.90 -39.23 0.66
C PHE A 8 -9.61 -39.25 -0.17
N CYS A 9 -9.47 -40.21 -1.08
CA CYS A 9 -8.32 -40.29 -1.98
C CYS A 9 -8.27 -39.10 -2.95
N LEU A 10 -9.41 -38.72 -3.54
CA LEU A 10 -9.52 -37.53 -4.39
C LEU A 10 -9.31 -36.23 -3.60
N LEU A 11 -9.82 -36.14 -2.38
CA LEU A 11 -9.59 -35.00 -1.49
C LEU A 11 -8.11 -34.85 -1.15
N ALA A 12 -7.43 -35.96 -0.86
CA ALA A 12 -5.99 -35.97 -0.56
C ALA A 12 -5.17 -35.55 -1.78
N LEU A 13 -5.50 -36.05 -2.97
CA LEU A 13 -4.84 -35.66 -4.23
C LEU A 13 -5.08 -34.19 -4.57
N PHE A 14 -6.28 -33.67 -4.35
CA PHE A 14 -6.59 -32.26 -4.53
C PHE A 14 -5.81 -31.39 -3.54
N ALA A 15 -5.78 -31.78 -2.27
CA ALA A 15 -5.01 -31.07 -1.25
C ALA A 15 -3.50 -31.09 -1.58
N THR A 16 -2.91 -32.25 -1.89
CA THR A 16 -1.48 -32.30 -2.25
C THR A 16 -1.18 -31.50 -3.50
N SER A 17 -2.03 -31.57 -4.53
CA SER A 17 -1.88 -30.74 -5.73
C SER A 17 -1.95 -29.25 -5.39
N TYR A 18 -2.88 -28.84 -4.53
CA TYR A 18 -3.01 -27.45 -4.09
C TYR A 18 -1.77 -26.97 -3.33
N PHE A 19 -1.28 -27.77 -2.38
CA PHE A 19 -0.06 -27.45 -1.62
C PHE A 19 1.20 -27.43 -2.49
N LEU A 20 1.31 -28.30 -3.51
CA LEU A 20 2.47 -28.36 -4.40
C LEU A 20 2.51 -27.23 -5.43
N THR A 21 1.39 -26.55 -5.66
CA THR A 21 1.27 -25.45 -6.64
C THR A 21 1.14 -24.08 -5.98
N ASP A 22 1.17 -24.02 -4.64
CA ASP A 22 1.07 -22.77 -3.92
C ASP A 22 2.39 -22.00 -3.97
N ASP A 23 2.31 -20.76 -4.42
CA ASP A 23 3.39 -19.79 -4.57
C ASP A 23 3.53 -18.85 -3.36
N SER A 24 3.02 -19.25 -2.18
CA SER A 24 3.17 -18.41 -0.98
C SER A 24 4.62 -18.32 -0.52
N SER A 25 5.00 -17.14 -0.07
CA SER A 25 6.28 -16.83 0.55
C SER A 25 6.29 -17.02 2.07
N PRO A 26 7.45 -17.34 2.67
CA PRO A 26 7.64 -17.39 4.13
C PRO A 26 7.45 -16.05 4.85
N THR A 27 7.87 -14.94 4.21
CA THR A 27 7.79 -13.59 4.78
C THR A 27 6.96 -12.67 3.88
N PRO A 28 6.37 -11.59 4.43
CA PRO A 28 5.59 -10.67 3.62
C PRO A 28 6.43 -9.93 2.58
N LEU A 29 7.67 -9.54 2.92
CA LEU A 29 8.59 -8.88 1.98
C LEU A 29 9.00 -9.83 0.83
N GLN A 30 9.26 -11.11 1.12
CA GLN A 30 9.55 -12.11 0.07
C GLN A 30 8.38 -12.28 -0.91
N ALA A 31 7.14 -12.13 -0.43
CA ALA A 31 5.97 -12.19 -1.29
C ALA A 31 5.95 -11.04 -2.31
N ILE A 32 6.49 -9.87 -1.93
CA ILE A 32 6.64 -8.71 -2.81
C ILE A 32 7.84 -8.92 -3.75
N GLU A 33 8.98 -9.40 -3.23
CA GLU A 33 10.19 -9.73 -4.00
C GLU A 33 9.93 -10.75 -5.11
N GLN A 34 8.98 -11.67 -4.94
CA GLN A 34 8.61 -12.62 -5.99
C GLN A 34 7.85 -11.99 -7.16
N MET A 35 7.20 -10.84 -6.95
CA MET A 35 6.39 -10.16 -7.96
C MET A 35 7.10 -8.99 -8.64
N ARG A 36 8.21 -8.52 -8.06
CA ARG A 36 8.98 -7.36 -8.53
C ARG A 36 10.37 -7.82 -8.94
N GLU A 37 10.87 -7.31 -10.06
CA GLU A 37 12.25 -7.61 -10.50
C GLU A 37 13.28 -7.01 -9.54
N GLU A 38 12.98 -5.84 -8.97
CA GLU A 38 13.77 -5.15 -7.97
C GLU A 38 12.86 -4.64 -6.86
N VAL A 39 13.32 -4.77 -5.61
CA VAL A 39 12.61 -4.25 -4.43
C VAL A 39 13.44 -3.13 -3.82
N GLY A 40 12.80 -1.98 -3.63
CA GLY A 40 13.42 -0.82 -3.01
C GLY A 40 13.76 -1.02 -1.53
N THR A 41 14.37 -0.01 -0.92
CA THR A 41 14.65 0.01 0.52
C THR A 41 13.34 0.21 1.28
N VAL A 42 13.10 -0.61 2.31
CA VAL A 42 11.93 -0.44 3.19
C VAL A 42 12.06 0.87 3.96
N LEU A 43 11.15 1.79 3.66
CA LEU A 43 11.02 3.07 4.33
C LEU A 43 10.12 2.95 5.57
N HIS A 44 9.01 2.24 5.41
CA HIS A 44 8.04 2.05 6.48
C HIS A 44 7.29 0.72 6.31
N GLU A 45 6.94 0.10 7.44
CA GLU A 45 6.14 -1.12 7.51
C GLU A 45 4.95 -0.88 8.44
N ALA A 46 3.73 -1.05 7.92
CA ALA A 46 2.50 -0.97 8.68
C ALA A 46 1.80 -2.34 8.71
N SER A 47 1.65 -2.88 9.93
CA SER A 47 0.85 -4.09 10.16
C SER A 47 -0.64 -3.77 10.08
N THR A 48 -1.39 -4.59 9.36
CA THR A 48 -2.85 -4.55 9.29
C THR A 48 -3.44 -5.84 9.87
N ASP A 49 -4.76 -5.89 10.05
CA ASP A 49 -5.45 -7.09 10.49
C ASP A 49 -5.34 -8.27 9.50
N LYS A 50 -4.97 -8.01 8.24
CA LYS A 50 -5.00 -9.00 7.13
C LYS A 50 -3.68 -9.18 6.40
N GLY A 51 -2.67 -8.40 6.74
CA GLY A 51 -1.37 -8.45 6.08
C GLY A 51 -0.48 -7.28 6.46
N THR A 52 0.53 -7.03 5.65
CA THR A 52 1.53 -5.99 5.89
C THR A 52 1.61 -5.07 4.68
N LEU A 53 1.52 -3.76 4.94
CA LEU A 53 1.75 -2.71 3.96
C LEU A 53 3.18 -2.21 4.10
N PHE A 54 3.92 -2.19 2.99
CA PHE A 54 5.26 -1.64 2.90
C PHE A 54 5.23 -0.37 2.07
N PHE A 55 6.01 0.61 2.51
CA PHE A 55 6.45 1.70 1.66
C PHE A 55 7.92 1.47 1.36
N LEU A 56 8.25 1.37 0.08
CA LEU A 56 9.58 1.06 -0.44
C LEU A 56 10.07 2.25 -1.25
N VAL A 57 11.31 2.69 -1.05
CA VAL A 57 11.94 3.72 -1.87
C VAL A 57 12.95 3.10 -2.82
N HIS A 58 12.85 3.45 -4.10
CA HIS A 58 13.73 2.98 -5.16
C HIS A 58 14.77 4.06 -5.51
N GLU A 59 15.94 3.62 -5.99
CA GLU A 59 17.03 4.54 -6.38
C GLU A 59 16.66 5.47 -7.55
N ASP A 60 15.66 5.07 -8.35
CA ASP A 60 15.12 5.86 -9.46
C ASP A 60 14.15 6.98 -9.00
N GLY A 61 14.02 7.19 -7.69
CA GLY A 61 13.18 8.23 -7.11
C GLY A 61 11.70 7.85 -7.02
N GLN A 62 11.34 6.56 -7.09
CA GLN A 62 9.97 6.12 -6.86
C GLN A 62 9.73 5.67 -5.42
N ILE A 63 8.54 5.95 -4.88
CA ILE A 63 8.00 5.21 -3.73
C ILE A 63 6.95 4.23 -4.23
N HIS A 64 7.02 3.01 -3.72
CA HIS A 64 6.03 1.97 -3.94
C HIS A 64 5.31 1.69 -2.63
N ALA A 65 3.98 1.69 -2.66
CA ALA A 65 3.13 1.19 -1.60
C ALA A 65 2.70 -0.24 -1.97
N GLU A 66 3.19 -1.25 -1.24
CA GLU A 66 3.02 -2.66 -1.57
C GLU A 66 2.38 -3.43 -0.42
N PHE A 67 1.31 -4.18 -0.68
CA PHE A 67 0.62 -4.96 0.33
C PHE A 67 0.86 -6.46 0.14
N ALA A 68 1.39 -7.10 1.18
CA ALA A 68 1.50 -8.54 1.29
C ALA A 68 0.41 -9.10 2.22
N LYS A 69 -0.38 -10.04 1.71
CA LYS A 69 -1.47 -10.67 2.46
C LYS A 69 -1.00 -11.93 3.18
N LYS A 70 -1.46 -12.11 4.42
CA LYS A 70 -1.31 -13.38 5.13
C LYS A 70 -2.31 -14.42 4.64
N THR A 71 -1.82 -15.59 4.23
CA THR A 71 -2.63 -16.78 3.90
C THR A 71 -2.37 -17.88 4.94
N ILE A 72 -3.13 -18.99 4.83
CA ILE A 72 -2.90 -20.18 5.67
C ILE A 72 -1.54 -20.83 5.37
N LEU A 73 -1.04 -20.68 4.12
CA LEU A 73 0.18 -21.33 3.64
C LEU A 73 1.42 -20.43 3.72
N GLY A 74 1.25 -19.12 3.87
CA GLY A 74 2.36 -18.17 3.94
C GLY A 74 1.88 -16.75 3.67
N TRP A 75 2.55 -16.09 2.74
CA TRP A 75 2.28 -14.72 2.31
C TRP A 75 2.19 -14.65 0.79
N LYS A 76 1.27 -13.83 0.29
CA LYS A 76 1.16 -13.54 -1.15
C LYS A 76 1.12 -12.05 -1.38
N TRP A 77 1.67 -11.61 -2.51
CA TRP A 77 1.44 -10.24 -2.95
C TRP A 77 -0.06 -10.02 -3.18
N GLY A 78 -0.59 -8.95 -2.63
CA GLY A 78 -2.01 -8.61 -2.72
C GLY A 78 -2.27 -7.56 -3.79
N ASN A 79 -1.69 -6.38 -3.60
CA ASN A 79 -1.85 -5.23 -4.49
C ASN A 79 -0.77 -4.18 -4.17
N GLY A 80 -0.59 -3.21 -5.05
CA GLY A 80 0.30 -2.09 -4.81
C GLY A 80 0.18 -0.99 -5.84
N GLY A 81 0.92 0.09 -5.64
CA GLY A 81 1.02 1.21 -6.57
C GLY A 81 2.32 1.96 -6.37
N SER A 82 2.83 2.56 -7.43
CA SER A 82 4.02 3.40 -7.41
C SER A 82 3.67 4.87 -7.56
N HIS A 83 4.55 5.72 -7.06
CA HIS A 83 4.48 7.17 -7.17
C HIS A 83 5.87 7.72 -7.41
N ALA A 84 6.04 8.57 -8.43
CA ALA A 84 7.30 9.23 -8.68
C ALA A 84 7.48 10.39 -7.70
N ILE A 85 8.63 10.43 -7.04
CA ILE A 85 9.05 11.55 -6.21
C ILE A 85 9.98 12.42 -7.06
N PRO A 86 9.92 13.75 -6.93
CA PRO A 86 10.98 14.62 -7.43
C PRO A 86 12.22 14.45 -6.54
N ALA A 87 12.99 13.40 -6.79
CA ALA A 87 14.39 13.33 -6.41
C ALA A 87 15.17 13.95 -7.58
N ASP A 88 15.54 15.24 -7.46
CA ASP A 88 16.36 16.00 -8.40
C ASP A 88 15.88 16.08 -9.87
N SER A 89 14.70 15.57 -10.20
CA SER A 89 14.16 15.58 -11.56
C SER A 89 13.39 16.88 -11.83
N GLU A 90 13.49 17.39 -13.07
CA GLU A 90 12.72 18.53 -13.60
C GLU A 90 11.19 18.29 -13.65
N MET A 91 10.69 17.33 -12.87
CA MET A 91 9.29 16.99 -12.78
C MET A 91 8.59 18.02 -11.87
N SER A 92 7.96 19.01 -12.51
CA SER A 92 7.11 19.97 -11.82
C SER A 92 5.98 19.21 -11.12
N LEU A 93 5.98 19.22 -9.79
CA LEU A 93 4.77 18.89 -9.04
C LEU A 93 3.68 19.90 -9.36
N TYR A 94 2.43 19.47 -9.24
CA TYR A 94 1.29 20.39 -9.25
C TYR A 94 1.30 21.29 -8.00
N ASP A 95 1.77 20.75 -6.87
CA ASP A 95 1.97 21.47 -5.61
C ASP A 95 3.44 21.28 -5.17
N PRO A 96 4.23 22.36 -5.00
CA PRO A 96 5.62 22.23 -4.58
C PRO A 96 5.78 21.74 -3.13
N ALA A 97 4.73 21.78 -2.31
CA ALA A 97 4.81 21.49 -0.88
C ALA A 97 4.61 20.01 -0.54
N PHE A 98 3.79 19.28 -1.31
CA PHE A 98 3.57 17.85 -1.15
C PHE A 98 3.07 17.20 -2.44
N SER A 99 3.16 15.87 -2.53
CA SER A 99 2.64 15.10 -3.65
C SER A 99 1.62 14.06 -3.18
N THR A 100 0.76 13.62 -4.11
CA THR A 100 -0.33 12.70 -3.83
C THR A 100 -0.50 11.69 -4.96
N GLN A 101 -0.65 10.42 -4.61
CA GLN A 101 -1.03 9.32 -5.49
C GLN A 101 -2.22 8.57 -4.89
N TYR A 102 -3.22 8.31 -5.72
CA TYR A 102 -4.33 7.41 -5.38
C TYR A 102 -4.02 6.00 -5.87
N VAL A 103 -4.12 5.02 -4.98
CA VAL A 103 -4.07 3.60 -5.34
C VAL A 103 -5.45 3.02 -5.14
N ALA A 104 -6.08 2.65 -6.24
CA ALA A 104 -7.38 2.00 -6.21
C ALA A 104 -7.27 0.61 -5.58
N ASN A 105 -8.36 0.13 -5.01
CA ASN A 105 -8.49 -1.30 -4.79
C ASN A 105 -8.64 -1.98 -6.15
N GLY A 106 -7.64 -2.75 -6.58
CA GLY A 106 -7.66 -3.38 -7.90
C GLY A 106 -8.90 -4.24 -8.08
N LYS A 107 -9.57 -4.14 -9.24
CA LYS A 107 -10.78 -4.95 -9.53
C LYS A 107 -10.51 -6.45 -9.51
N GLU A 108 -9.27 -6.83 -9.78
CA GLU A 108 -8.80 -8.21 -9.76
C GLU A 108 -8.19 -8.61 -8.41
N ASN A 109 -8.09 -7.69 -7.45
CA ASN A 109 -7.63 -8.01 -6.10
C ASN A 109 -8.72 -8.83 -5.41
N PRO A 110 -8.56 -10.16 -5.27
CA PRO A 110 -9.58 -10.99 -4.63
C PRO A 110 -9.57 -10.83 -3.11
N PHE A 111 -8.72 -9.94 -2.59
CA PHE A 111 -8.42 -9.82 -1.20
C PHE A 111 -8.88 -8.51 -0.59
N ASP A 112 -9.33 -8.61 0.66
CA ASP A 112 -9.45 -7.46 1.53
C ASP A 112 -8.03 -6.94 1.85
N SER A 113 -7.81 -5.67 1.51
CA SER A 113 -6.50 -4.99 1.44
C SER A 113 -6.66 -3.56 1.98
N PRO A 114 -5.57 -2.88 2.37
CA PRO A 114 -5.62 -1.50 2.85
C PRO A 114 -5.99 -0.49 1.74
N PHE A 115 -6.15 -0.95 0.49
CA PHE A 115 -6.61 -0.15 -0.63
C PHE A 115 -8.15 -0.07 -0.69
N PRO A 116 -8.72 1.06 -1.12
CA PRO A 116 -8.04 2.19 -1.73
C PRO A 116 -7.33 3.08 -0.71
N MET A 117 -6.26 3.74 -1.14
CA MET A 117 -5.51 4.66 -0.29
C MET A 117 -4.98 5.85 -1.09
N LEU A 118 -4.72 6.95 -0.38
CA LEU A 118 -3.85 8.02 -0.86
C LEU A 118 -2.51 7.92 -0.16
N PHE A 119 -1.43 8.19 -0.86
CA PHE A 119 -0.12 8.34 -0.26
C PHE A 119 0.74 9.30 -1.08
N GLY A 120 1.83 9.76 -0.50
CA GLY A 120 2.80 10.58 -1.20
C GLY A 120 3.87 11.09 -0.25
N VAL A 121 4.52 12.19 -0.64
CA VAL A 121 5.57 12.80 0.19
C VAL A 121 5.25 14.25 0.51
N ILE A 122 5.72 14.70 1.67
CA ILE A 122 5.72 16.08 2.12
C ILE A 122 7.13 16.64 1.94
N LEU A 123 7.24 17.73 1.20
CA LEU A 123 8.48 18.43 0.87
C LEU A 123 8.63 19.72 1.67
N ASP A 124 7.53 20.40 1.98
CA ASP A 124 7.56 21.59 2.84
C ASP A 124 7.63 21.16 4.32
N PRO A 125 8.71 21.52 5.05
CA PRO A 125 8.82 21.21 6.48
C PRO A 125 7.79 21.92 7.35
N ALA A 126 7.16 23.00 6.87
CA ALA A 126 6.14 23.73 7.62
C ALA A 126 4.80 22.98 7.74
N ILE A 127 4.55 21.97 6.89
CA ILE A 127 3.36 21.13 6.97
C ILE A 127 3.45 20.23 8.20
N ASP A 128 2.52 20.36 9.14
CA ASP A 128 2.44 19.52 10.33
C ASP A 128 1.44 18.37 10.15
N SER A 129 0.35 18.62 9.39
CA SER A 129 -0.67 17.60 9.15
C SER A 129 -1.33 17.72 7.77
N LEU A 130 -1.86 16.60 7.28
CA LEU A 130 -2.66 16.54 6.07
C LEU A 130 -4.04 15.97 6.37
N VAL A 131 -5.09 16.63 5.88
CA VAL A 131 -6.48 16.18 5.99
C VAL A 131 -7.03 15.86 4.61
N VAL A 132 -7.52 14.65 4.43
CA VAL A 132 -8.18 14.21 3.20
C VAL A 132 -9.69 14.36 3.36
N VAL A 133 -10.33 15.07 2.44
CA VAL A 133 -11.78 15.26 2.39
C VAL A 133 -12.35 14.52 1.19
N SER A 134 -13.33 13.65 1.43
CA SER A 134 -14.09 12.98 0.36
C SER A 134 -15.03 13.96 -0.34
N ASP A 135 -14.88 14.13 -1.65
CA ASP A 135 -15.81 14.97 -2.43
C ASP A 135 -17.23 14.36 -2.48
N LYS A 136 -17.33 13.03 -2.31
CA LYS A 136 -18.59 12.29 -2.32
C LYS A 136 -19.40 12.44 -1.03
N THR A 137 -18.73 12.44 0.13
CA THR A 137 -19.41 12.39 1.43
C THR A 137 -19.14 13.60 2.33
N GLY A 138 -18.15 14.41 1.99
CA GLY A 138 -17.64 15.49 2.84
C GLY A 138 -16.90 15.02 4.09
N LYS A 139 -16.65 13.71 4.25
CA LYS A 139 -15.99 13.19 5.45
C LYS A 139 -14.48 13.43 5.39
N GLU A 140 -13.95 13.95 6.49
CA GLU A 140 -12.52 14.11 6.75
C GLU A 140 -11.87 12.81 7.22
N ILE A 141 -10.65 12.58 6.74
CA ILE A 141 -9.77 11.48 7.09
C ILE A 141 -8.39 12.09 7.38
N GLN A 142 -7.93 11.94 8.61
CA GLN A 142 -6.59 12.37 9.00
C GLN A 142 -5.55 11.45 8.34
N ALA A 143 -4.57 12.03 7.66
CA ALA A 143 -3.44 11.28 7.15
C ALA A 143 -2.43 10.98 8.26
N GLU A 144 -1.73 9.87 8.10
CA GLU A 144 -0.56 9.51 8.88
C GLU A 144 0.69 10.05 8.20
N ILE A 145 1.61 10.62 8.98
CA ILE A 145 2.88 11.16 8.51
C ILE A 145 4.00 10.35 9.16
N ILE A 146 4.95 9.92 8.34
CA ILE A 146 6.09 9.11 8.74
C ILE A 146 7.37 9.87 8.41
N ASP A 147 8.09 10.23 9.46
CA ASP A 147 9.45 10.73 9.37
C ASP A 147 10.42 9.57 9.14
N SER A 148 11.47 9.84 8.35
CA SER A 148 12.55 8.89 8.13
C SER A 148 13.86 9.61 7.93
N GLU A 149 14.91 9.08 8.55
CA GLU A 149 16.28 9.57 8.35
C GLU A 149 16.89 9.08 7.03
N LEU A 150 16.23 8.15 6.32
CA LEU A 150 16.72 7.56 5.08
C LEU A 150 16.49 8.45 3.85
N ILE A 151 15.56 9.40 3.96
CA ILE A 151 15.09 10.23 2.85
C ILE A 151 14.94 11.69 3.31
N PRO A 152 15.14 12.68 2.43
CA PRO A 152 15.05 14.10 2.79
C PRO A 152 13.62 14.64 2.85
N PHE A 153 12.61 13.78 2.73
CA PHE A 153 11.19 14.13 2.72
C PHE A 153 10.41 13.21 3.66
N ARG A 154 9.20 13.62 4.05
CA ARG A 154 8.34 12.81 4.93
C ARG A 154 7.34 12.04 4.08
N LEU A 155 7.14 10.76 4.38
CA LEU A 155 6.08 9.98 3.76
C LEU A 155 4.75 10.33 4.44
N TRP A 156 3.66 10.36 3.67
CA TRP A 156 2.32 10.40 4.25
C TRP A 156 1.39 9.42 3.55
N TYR A 157 0.37 8.95 4.28
CA TYR A 157 -0.67 8.12 3.69
C TYR A 157 -2.00 8.20 4.44
N ALA A 158 -3.09 7.87 3.75
CA ALA A 158 -4.42 7.76 4.30
C ALA A 158 -5.16 6.58 3.68
N GLN A 159 -5.58 5.62 4.50
CA GLN A 159 -6.45 4.51 4.05
C GLN A 159 -7.87 5.02 3.86
N ILE A 160 -8.45 4.77 2.70
CA ILE A 160 -9.74 5.33 2.30
C ILE A 160 -10.81 4.23 2.30
N PRO A 161 -11.87 4.37 3.10
CA PRO A 161 -13.00 3.45 3.00
C PRO A 161 -13.66 3.57 1.61
N VAL A 162 -13.91 2.45 0.92
CA VAL A 162 -14.49 2.41 -0.45
C VAL A 162 -15.75 3.28 -0.60
N LYS A 163 -16.57 3.40 0.45
CA LYS A 163 -17.77 4.25 0.45
C LYS A 163 -17.50 5.74 0.18
N GLN A 164 -16.27 6.20 0.40
CA GLN A 164 -15.82 7.59 0.20
C GLN A 164 -15.59 7.97 -1.26
N GLY A 165 -15.67 7.04 -2.21
CA GLY A 165 -15.47 7.33 -3.63
C GLY A 165 -14.00 7.36 -4.01
N GLU A 166 -13.67 8.08 -5.08
CA GLU A 166 -12.33 8.13 -5.70
C GLU A 166 -11.84 9.56 -5.95
N ALA A 167 -12.62 10.58 -5.53
CA ALA A 167 -12.30 11.99 -5.68
C ALA A 167 -12.17 12.64 -4.30
N PHE A 168 -11.05 13.35 -4.11
CA PHE A 168 -10.65 13.88 -2.81
C PHE A 168 -9.96 15.24 -2.95
N THR A 169 -10.17 16.06 -1.93
CA THR A 169 -9.36 17.25 -1.68
C THR A 169 -8.40 16.95 -0.54
N VAL A 170 -7.12 17.31 -0.69
CA VAL A 170 -6.12 17.19 0.38
C VAL A 170 -5.75 18.58 0.85
N THR A 171 -5.89 18.85 2.15
CA THR A 171 -5.55 20.12 2.78
C THR A 171 -4.31 19.94 3.64
N ALA A 172 -3.29 20.76 3.40
CA ALA A 172 -2.11 20.83 4.24
C ALA A 172 -2.26 21.89 5.31
N LEU A 173 -1.89 21.55 6.55
CA LEU A 173 -1.99 22.42 7.71
C LEU A 173 -0.62 22.57 8.37
N GLY A 174 -0.27 23.80 8.76
CA GLY A 174 0.88 24.06 9.62
C GLY A 174 0.61 23.81 11.09
N GLU A 175 1.64 23.99 11.94
CA GLU A 175 1.53 23.78 13.40
C GLU A 175 0.44 24.63 14.08
N ASP A 176 0.13 25.81 13.53
CA ASP A 176 -0.92 26.71 14.05
C ASP A 176 -2.33 26.34 13.57
N GLY A 177 -2.45 25.30 12.74
CA GLY A 177 -3.68 24.87 12.09
C GLY A 177 -4.07 25.74 10.88
N GLY A 178 -3.22 26.68 10.48
CA GLY A 178 -3.38 27.45 9.24
C GLY A 178 -3.16 26.58 8.01
N VAL A 179 -3.93 26.82 6.96
CA VAL A 179 -3.74 26.17 5.66
C VAL A 179 -2.47 26.72 5.00
N ILE A 180 -1.63 25.83 4.51
CA ILE A 180 -0.41 26.14 3.74
C ILE A 180 -0.73 26.06 2.25
#